data_AF-E4RXD8-F1
#
_entry.id   AF-E4RXD8-F1
#
_cell.length_a   1.000
_cell.length_b   1.000
_cell.length_c   1.000
_cell.angle_alpha   90.00
_cell.angle_beta   90.00
_cell.angle_gamma   90.00
#
_symmetry.space_group_name_H-M   'P 1'
#
loop_
_entity.id
_entity.type
_entity.pdbx_description
1 polymer ?
#
loop_
_entity_poly.entity_id
_entity_poly.type
_entity_poly.pdbx_seq_one_letter_code
_entity_poly.pdbx_strand_id
1 'polypeptide(L)'
;MAGKKILTKMNATPLEPTYFHGTKAQLSIGDYITPGHNSNYGTGKEASYIYLSGTLDAAIWGAELAKGEGKERIYLVEATGELEDDPNVTNKRFSGNPTLSYRSTSPFLVVGEVGDWLPHPAEQVQAMKATISSKTDDDIL
;
A
#
# COMPACT_ATOMS: atom_id res chain seq x y z
N MET A 1 -9.44 -36.18 21.07
CA MET A 1 -8.04 -35.74 20.93
C MET A 1 -8.04 -34.44 20.16
N ALA A 2 -7.68 -33.33 20.81
CA ALA A 2 -7.66 -32.01 20.17
C ALA A 2 -6.34 -31.82 19.42
N GLY A 3 -6.41 -31.73 18.09
CA GLY A 3 -5.27 -31.39 17.25
C GLY A 3 -4.80 -29.97 17.56
N LYS A 4 -3.62 -29.86 18.16
CA LYS A 4 -2.98 -28.58 18.46
C LYS A 4 -2.60 -27.94 17.12
N LYS A 5 -3.39 -26.96 16.67
CA LYS A 5 -3.09 -26.13 15.49
C LYS A 5 -1.75 -25.44 15.78
N ILE A 6 -0.71 -25.82 15.06
CA ILE A 6 0.61 -25.17 15.16
C ILE A 6 0.40 -23.76 14.61
N LEU A 7 0.34 -22.78 15.51
CA LEU A 7 0.55 -21.37 15.16
C LEU A 7 2.03 -21.24 14.81
N THR A 8 2.37 -21.52 13.55
CA THR A 8 3.67 -21.14 13.02
C THR A 8 3.72 -19.62 13.14
N LYS A 9 4.56 -19.10 14.03
CA LYS A 9 4.90 -17.68 14.00
C LYS A 9 5.45 -17.43 12.60
N MET A 10 4.69 -16.70 11.79
CA MET A 10 5.16 -16.18 10.52
C MET A 10 6.27 -15.19 10.87
N ASN A 11 7.49 -15.70 10.92
CA ASN A 11 8.68 -14.87 10.99
C ASN A 11 8.91 -14.34 9.58
N ALA A 12 9.28 -13.06 9.46
CA ALA A 12 9.76 -12.50 8.21
C ALA A 12 10.77 -13.45 7.55
N THR A 13 10.63 -13.67 6.25
CA THR A 13 11.45 -14.63 5.52
C THR A 13 12.79 -13.95 5.22
N PRO A 14 13.92 -14.36 5.85
CA PRO A 14 15.18 -13.70 5.60
C PRO A 14 15.53 -13.81 4.12
N LEU A 15 15.82 -12.67 3.48
CA LEU A 15 16.16 -12.51 2.06
C LEU A 15 14.99 -12.35 1.07
N GLU A 16 13.72 -12.53 1.48
CA GLU A 16 12.60 -12.16 0.62
C GLU A 16 12.49 -10.62 0.49
N PRO A 17 12.24 -10.08 -0.72
CA PRO A 17 12.01 -8.65 -0.89
C PRO A 17 10.84 -8.17 -0.02
N THR A 18 11.12 -7.22 0.86
CA THR A 18 10.10 -6.53 1.66
C THR A 18 9.80 -5.18 1.03
N TYR A 19 8.52 -4.82 1.00
CA TYR A 19 8.01 -3.57 0.45
C TYR A 19 7.27 -2.77 1.52
N PHE A 20 6.92 -1.53 1.18
CA PHE A 20 6.12 -0.65 2.01
C PHE A 20 4.68 -0.56 1.50
N HIS A 21 3.73 -0.61 2.42
CA HIS A 21 2.31 -0.35 2.15
C HIS A 21 1.81 0.78 3.05
N GLY A 22 1.51 1.93 2.46
CA GLY A 22 0.91 3.07 3.15
C GLY A 22 -0.61 2.97 3.22
N THR A 23 -1.20 3.12 4.40
CA THR A 23 -2.65 3.02 4.61
C THR A 23 -3.10 3.74 5.88
N LYS A 24 -4.41 3.78 6.11
CA LYS A 24 -5.03 4.14 7.40
C LYS A 24 -5.71 2.98 8.10
N ALA A 25 -5.69 1.79 7.48
CA ALA A 25 -6.16 0.57 8.10
C ALA A 25 -5.27 0.23 9.32
N GLN A 26 -5.90 -0.23 10.40
CA GLN A 26 -5.18 -0.74 11.56
C GLN A 26 -4.97 -2.25 11.38
N LEU A 27 -3.76 -2.62 10.99
CA LEU A 27 -3.30 -3.99 10.77
C LEU A 27 -2.27 -4.40 11.82
N SER A 28 -2.15 -5.70 12.02
CA SER A 28 -1.16 -6.37 12.88
C SER A 28 -0.19 -7.20 12.03
N ILE A 29 0.99 -7.48 12.59
CA ILE A 29 1.92 -8.46 11.99
C ILE A 29 1.21 -9.82 11.89
N GLY A 30 1.26 -10.43 10.70
CA GLY A 30 0.56 -11.67 10.37
C GLY A 30 -0.77 -11.45 9.64
N ASP A 31 -1.28 -10.21 9.57
CA ASP A 31 -2.47 -9.89 8.78
C ASP A 31 -2.15 -9.93 7.28
N TYR A 32 -3.19 -10.18 6.49
CA TYR A 32 -3.13 -10.12 5.03
C TYR A 32 -3.89 -8.91 4.51
N ILE A 33 -3.24 -8.14 3.66
CA ILE A 33 -3.84 -7.08 2.86
C ILE A 33 -4.35 -7.74 1.58
N THR A 34 -5.65 -7.73 1.34
CA THR A 34 -6.26 -8.39 0.17
C THR A 34 -6.94 -7.36 -0.75
N PRO A 35 -7.08 -7.64 -2.05
CA PRO A 35 -8.04 -6.91 -2.89
C PRO A 35 -9.47 -7.06 -2.36
N GLY A 36 -10.40 -6.28 -2.91
CA GLY A 36 -11.81 -6.32 -2.50
C GLY A 36 -12.21 -5.25 -1.49
N HIS A 37 -11.28 -4.41 -1.04
CA HIS A 37 -11.59 -3.21 -0.27
C HIS A 37 -11.95 -2.04 -1.19
N ASN A 38 -12.72 -1.08 -0.67
CA ASN A 38 -13.07 0.13 -1.43
C ASN A 38 -11.80 0.90 -1.80
N SER A 39 -11.68 1.29 -3.07
CA SER A 39 -10.54 2.07 -3.55
C SER A 39 -10.36 3.40 -2.80
N ASN A 40 -9.10 3.70 -2.46
CA ASN A 40 -8.68 5.00 -1.93
C ASN A 40 -8.90 6.15 -2.93
N TYR A 41 -9.21 5.84 -4.19
CA TYR A 41 -9.36 6.80 -5.28
C TYR A 41 -10.75 6.70 -5.91
N GLY A 42 -11.20 7.79 -6.54
CA GLY A 42 -12.47 7.79 -7.28
C GLY A 42 -13.72 7.48 -6.42
N THR A 43 -14.71 6.82 -7.04
CA THR A 43 -16.04 6.50 -6.47
C THR A 43 -16.02 5.43 -5.36
N GLY A 44 -14.86 4.83 -5.07
CA GLY A 44 -14.74 3.80 -4.04
C GLY A 44 -15.20 2.41 -4.50
N LYS A 45 -15.14 2.12 -5.81
CA LYS A 45 -15.31 0.77 -6.34
C LYS A 45 -14.40 -0.24 -5.65
N GLU A 46 -14.84 -1.48 -5.62
CA GLU A 46 -14.05 -2.60 -5.15
C GLU A 46 -12.73 -2.68 -5.93
N ALA A 47 -11.61 -2.49 -5.23
CA ALA A 47 -10.31 -2.44 -5.87
C ALA A 47 -9.87 -3.86 -6.27
N SER A 48 -9.68 -4.07 -7.57
CA SER A 48 -9.13 -5.33 -8.10
C SER A 48 -7.65 -5.53 -7.76
N TYR A 49 -6.96 -4.45 -7.38
CA TYR A 49 -5.54 -4.44 -7.06
C TYR A 49 -5.28 -3.80 -5.70
N ILE A 50 -4.23 -4.29 -5.04
CA ILE A 50 -3.60 -3.67 -3.88
C ILE A 50 -2.20 -3.18 -4.25
N TYR A 51 -1.74 -2.12 -3.59
CA TYR A 51 -0.55 -1.36 -4.00
C TYR A 51 0.53 -1.43 -2.93
N LEU A 52 1.79 -1.47 -3.34
CA LEU A 52 2.97 -1.38 -2.47
C LEU A 52 4.10 -0.65 -3.18
N SER A 53 5.17 -0.33 -2.46
CA SER A 53 6.31 0.41 -2.99
C SER A 53 7.64 -0.10 -2.45
N GLY A 54 8.68 -0.09 -3.27
CA GLY A 54 10.07 -0.28 -2.84
C GLY A 54 10.69 0.97 -2.19
N THR A 55 10.04 2.13 -2.27
CA THR A 55 10.50 3.38 -1.65
C THR A 55 9.56 3.84 -0.53
N LEU A 56 10.15 4.35 0.56
CA LEU A 56 9.40 4.86 1.70
C LEU A 56 8.57 6.10 1.33
N ASP A 57 9.12 7.00 0.52
CA ASP A 57 8.45 8.24 0.07
C ASP A 57 7.10 7.98 -0.60
N ALA A 58 7.04 7.02 -1.53
CA ALA A 58 5.79 6.65 -2.19
C ALA A 58 4.80 5.97 -1.22
N ALA A 59 5.28 5.26 -0.20
CA ALA A 59 4.41 4.70 0.83
C ALA A 59 3.89 5.77 1.81
N ILE A 60 4.67 6.82 2.09
CA ILE A 60 4.21 7.99 2.83
C ILE A 60 3.02 8.63 2.10
N TRP A 61 3.14 8.84 0.78
CA TRP A 61 2.03 9.30 -0.05
C TRP A 61 0.81 8.38 0.04
N GLY A 62 1.03 7.05 -0.02
CA GLY A 62 -0.04 6.07 0.15
C GLY A 62 -0.80 6.23 1.47
N ALA A 63 -0.09 6.43 2.57
CA ALA A 63 -0.69 6.61 3.89
C ALA A 63 -1.44 7.95 4.02
N GLU A 64 -0.81 9.05 3.59
CA GLU A 64 -1.38 10.40 3.70
C GLU A 64 -2.60 10.63 2.80
N LEU A 65 -2.64 9.97 1.64
CA LEU A 65 -3.73 10.05 0.67
C LEU A 65 -4.81 8.99 0.89
N ALA A 66 -4.57 7.98 1.74
CA ALA A 66 -5.56 6.96 2.05
C ALA A 66 -6.86 7.58 2.60
N LYS A 67 -7.99 7.00 2.18
CA LYS A 67 -9.32 7.37 2.68
C LYS A 67 -9.51 6.83 4.10
N GLY A 68 -10.39 7.47 4.85
CA GLY A 68 -10.74 7.12 6.23
C GLY A 68 -10.17 8.06 7.27
N GLU A 69 -10.70 7.92 8.49
CA GLU A 69 -10.38 8.75 9.67
C GLU A 69 -9.29 8.15 10.56
N GLY A 70 -8.79 6.96 10.19
CA GLY A 70 -7.69 6.31 10.90
C GLY A 70 -6.38 7.08 10.80
N LYS A 71 -5.46 6.82 11.73
CA LYS A 71 -4.09 7.34 11.68
C LYS A 71 -3.36 6.78 10.46
N GLU A 72 -2.55 7.60 9.80
CA GLU A 72 -1.62 7.18 8.76
C GLU A 72 -0.61 6.15 9.31
N ARG A 73 -0.41 5.06 8.57
CA ARG A 73 0.48 3.96 8.91
C ARG A 73 1.22 3.46 7.67
N ILE A 74 2.42 2.95 7.89
CA ILE A 74 3.23 2.33 6.84
C ILE A 74 3.64 0.94 7.32
N TYR A 75 3.22 -0.09 6.61
CA TYR A 75 3.54 -1.47 6.92
C TYR A 75 4.67 -1.98 6.03
N LEU A 76 5.55 -2.80 6.62
CA LEU A 76 6.46 -3.66 5.88
C LEU A 76 5.70 -4.92 5.48
N VAL A 77 5.73 -5.24 4.18
CA VAL A 77 4.94 -6.34 3.63
C VAL A 77 5.75 -7.23 2.70
N GLU A 78 5.43 -8.52 2.69
CA GLU A 78 5.90 -9.49 1.70
C GLU A 78 4.77 -9.75 0.69
N ALA A 79 5.10 -9.70 -0.61
CA ALA A 79 4.15 -10.04 -1.65
C ALA A 79 3.96 -11.56 -1.71
N THR A 80 2.70 -12.03 -1.81
CA THR A 80 2.41 -13.47 -1.87
C THR A 80 2.26 -14.00 -3.30
N GLY A 81 2.37 -13.12 -4.29
CA GLY A 81 2.24 -13.43 -5.70
C GLY A 81 2.90 -12.37 -6.57
N GLU A 82 2.57 -12.40 -7.87
CA GLU A 82 3.21 -11.55 -8.86
C GLU A 82 2.94 -10.05 -8.62
N LEU A 83 3.95 -9.24 -8.94
CA LEU A 83 3.88 -7.78 -8.92
C LEU A 83 3.96 -7.26 -10.35
N GLU A 84 3.11 -6.28 -10.66
CA GLU A 84 3.20 -5.49 -11.87
C GLU A 84 3.45 -4.02 -11.54
N ASP A 85 4.16 -3.31 -12.41
CA ASP A 85 4.39 -1.87 -12.27
C ASP A 85 3.06 -1.13 -12.12
N ASP A 86 2.99 -0.20 -11.15
CA ASP A 86 1.80 0.63 -10.96
C ASP A 86 1.66 1.58 -12.16
N PRO A 87 0.61 1.43 -12.99
CA PRO A 87 0.43 2.27 -14.17
C PRO A 87 0.11 3.72 -13.81
N ASN A 88 -0.27 4.04 -12.57
CA ASN A 88 -0.59 5.40 -12.15
C ASN A 88 0.64 6.31 -12.02
N VAL A 89 1.82 5.73 -11.83
CA VAL A 89 3.06 6.47 -11.58
C VAL A 89 4.22 6.02 -12.47
N THR A 90 4.15 4.83 -13.04
CA THR A 90 5.15 4.31 -13.99
C THR A 90 4.99 4.95 -15.36
N ASN A 91 6.10 5.41 -15.96
CA ASN A 91 6.12 6.07 -17.28
C ASN A 91 5.17 7.28 -17.40
N LYS A 92 4.84 7.95 -16.29
CA LYS A 92 4.01 9.16 -16.29
C LYS A 92 4.87 10.41 -16.37
N ARG A 93 5.35 10.88 -15.22
CA ARG A 93 6.18 12.10 -15.14
C ARG A 93 7.64 11.83 -15.53
N PHE A 94 8.11 10.62 -15.26
CA PHE A 94 9.49 10.17 -15.51
C PHE A 94 9.44 8.82 -16.23
N SER A 95 10.50 8.50 -16.99
CA SER A 95 10.63 7.19 -17.65
C SER A 95 10.90 6.08 -16.63
N GLY A 96 10.28 4.93 -16.83
CA GLY A 96 10.38 3.77 -15.95
C GLY A 96 9.57 3.93 -14.66
N ASN A 97 9.96 3.17 -13.65
CA ASN A 97 9.32 3.11 -12.33
C ASN A 97 10.30 3.58 -11.22
N PRO A 98 10.65 4.89 -11.17
CA PRO A 98 11.63 5.38 -10.20
C PRO A 98 11.15 5.32 -8.75
N THR A 99 9.84 5.31 -8.51
CA THR A 99 9.25 5.16 -7.18
C THR A 99 9.20 3.71 -6.71
N LEU A 100 9.50 2.75 -7.59
CA LEU A 100 9.38 1.32 -7.35
C LEU A 100 7.96 0.97 -6.86
N SER A 101 6.94 1.57 -7.48
CA SER A 101 5.54 1.36 -7.13
C SER A 101 4.96 0.21 -7.93
N TYR A 102 4.31 -0.72 -7.25
CA TYR A 102 3.75 -1.92 -7.87
C TYR A 102 2.32 -2.15 -7.37
N ARG A 103 1.61 -3.01 -8.09
CA ARG A 103 0.31 -3.51 -7.68
C ARG A 103 0.20 -5.02 -7.88
N SER A 104 -0.74 -5.64 -7.18
CA SER A 104 -1.02 -7.07 -7.27
C SER A 104 -2.49 -7.38 -7.03
N THR A 105 -2.95 -8.49 -7.61
CA THR A 105 -4.21 -9.15 -7.26
C THR A 105 -4.04 -10.22 -6.17
N SER A 106 -2.79 -10.56 -5.84
CA SER A 106 -2.47 -11.47 -4.73
C SER A 106 -2.30 -10.69 -3.43
N PRO A 107 -2.64 -11.27 -2.27
CA PRO A 107 -2.49 -10.60 -0.98
C PRO A 107 -1.05 -10.20 -0.62
N PHE A 108 -0.90 -9.28 0.33
CA PHE A 108 0.38 -8.97 0.97
C PHE A 108 0.37 -9.38 2.44
N LEU A 109 1.40 -10.06 2.91
CA LEU A 109 1.57 -10.43 4.32
C LEU A 109 2.23 -9.27 5.06
N VAL A 110 1.61 -8.79 6.15
CA VAL A 110 2.21 -7.80 7.04
C VAL A 110 3.28 -8.45 7.90
N VAL A 111 4.53 -8.02 7.75
CA VAL A 111 5.69 -8.55 8.51
C VAL A 111 6.27 -7.53 9.50
N GLY A 112 5.85 -6.27 9.41
CA GLY A 112 6.26 -5.22 10.33
C GLY A 112 5.47 -3.92 10.14
N GLU A 113 5.67 -2.98 11.05
CA GLU A 113 5.19 -1.60 10.91
C GLU A 113 6.42 -0.68 10.99
N VAL A 114 6.51 0.29 10.08
CA VAL A 114 7.52 1.34 10.15
C VAL A 114 7.14 2.25 11.32
N GLY A 115 8.12 2.52 12.20
CA GLY A 115 7.95 3.42 13.34
C GLY A 115 7.85 4.87 12.89
N ASP A 116 8.83 5.69 13.28
CA ASP A 116 8.81 7.11 12.95
C ASP A 116 9.21 7.35 11.49
N TRP A 117 8.42 8.18 10.79
CA TRP A 117 8.71 8.69 9.46
C TRP A 117 8.30 10.17 9.39
N LEU A 118 8.95 10.91 8.49
CA LEU A 118 8.71 12.34 8.33
C LEU A 118 7.55 12.53 7.33
N PRO A 119 6.41 13.11 7.74
CA PRO A 119 5.33 13.41 6.81
C PRO A 119 5.69 14.54 5.86
N HIS A 120 4.97 14.61 4.74
CA HIS A 120 5.07 15.76 3.85
C HIS A 120 4.48 17.02 4.52
N PRO A 121 4.91 18.22 4.09
CA PRO A 121 4.25 19.47 4.47
C PRO A 121 2.74 19.40 4.20
N ALA A 122 1.94 19.82 5.19
CA ALA A 122 0.48 19.72 5.10
C ALA A 122 -0.10 20.39 3.84
N GLU A 123 0.45 21.54 3.44
CA GLU A 123 0.05 22.24 2.21
C GLU A 123 0.26 21.39 0.94
N GLN A 124 1.34 20.61 0.90
CA GLN A 124 1.68 19.73 -0.22
C GLN A 124 0.67 18.57 -0.29
N VAL A 125 0.33 17.98 0.86
CA VAL A 125 -0.68 16.92 0.96
C VAL A 125 -2.05 17.42 0.53
N GLN A 126 -2.46 18.61 0.98
CA GLN A 126 -3.76 19.20 0.61
C GLN A 126 -3.84 19.51 -0.90
N ALA A 127 -2.78 20.08 -1.48
CA ALA A 127 -2.72 20.33 -2.92
C ALA A 127 -2.84 19.03 -3.74
N MET A 128 -2.19 17.95 -3.28
CA MET A 128 -2.28 16.64 -3.93
C MET A 128 -3.68 16.03 -3.79
N LYS A 129 -4.29 16.08 -2.59
CA LYS A 129 -5.68 15.62 -2.37
C LYS A 129 -6.67 16.34 -3.29
N ALA A 130 -6.52 17.66 -3.45
CA ALA A 130 -7.34 18.45 -4.35
C ALA A 130 -7.16 18.00 -5.82
N THR A 131 -5.92 17.77 -6.25
CA THR A 131 -5.59 17.30 -7.61
C THR A 131 -6.19 15.92 -7.91
N ILE A 132 -6.16 15.01 -6.94
CA ILE A 132 -6.70 13.66 -7.08
C ILE A 132 -8.23 13.69 -7.09
N SER A 133 -8.84 14.55 -6.28
CA SER A 133 -10.31 14.66 -6.20
C SER A 133 -10.94 15.22 -7.47
N SER A 134 -10.17 15.94 -8.29
CA SER A 134 -10.61 16.43 -9.60
C SER A 134 -10.47 15.41 -10.73
N LYS A 135 -9.89 14.23 -10.47
CA LYS A 135 -9.71 13.14 -11.44
C LYS A 135 -10.90 12.17 -11.39
N THR A 136 -11.25 11.61 -12.53
CA THR A 136 -12.32 10.60 -12.65
C THR A 136 -11.77 9.19 -12.41
N ASP A 137 -12.66 8.19 -12.22
CA ASP A 137 -12.24 6.79 -12.06
C ASP A 137 -11.36 6.29 -13.22
N ASP A 138 -11.57 6.80 -14.43
CA ASP A 138 -10.82 6.43 -15.64
C ASP A 138 -9.40 7.03 -15.65
N ASP A 139 -9.15 8.06 -14.83
CA ASP A 139 -7.85 8.73 -14.70
C ASP A 139 -6.95 8.08 -13.62
N ILE A 140 -7.46 7.07 -12.90
CA ILE A 140 -6.81 6.41 -11.74
C ILE A 140 -6.71 4.88 -11.94
N LEU A 141 -6.71 4.43 -13.20
CA LEU A 141 -6.61 3.02 -13.60
C LEU A 141 -5.17 2.48 -13.59
#